data_AF-A0A1H5PUP6-F1
#
_entry.id   AF-A0A1H5PUP6-F1
#
_cell.length_a   1.000
_cell.length_b   1.000
_cell.length_c   1.000
_cell.angle_alpha   90.00
_cell.angle_beta   90.00
_cell.angle_gamma   90.00
#
_symmetry.space_group_name_H-M   'P 1'
#
loop_
_entity.id
_entity.type
_entity.pdbx_description
1 polymer ?
#
loop_
_entity_poly.entity_id
_entity_poly.type
_entity_poly.pdbx_seq_one_letter_code
_entity_poly.pdbx_strand_id
1 'polypeptide(L)'
;MDMSSREIRMPLGEIVAVLQDLNEFVVSLDRLGSRQAAGTADEHTVVKFIADWDVARRLARARHVISVALDAQLSEEDNAEIDALCDQGHFYGTDGATSPSTDQSG
;
A
#
# COMPACT_ATOMS: atom_id res chain seq x y z
N MET A 1 15.95 -17.17 6.32
CA MET A 1 15.32 -18.48 6.02
C MET A 1 14.96 -18.55 4.54
N ASP A 2 14.81 -19.75 3.96
CA ASP A 2 14.20 -19.87 2.63
C ASP A 2 12.68 -19.70 2.74
N MET A 3 12.19 -18.45 2.59
CA MET A 3 10.76 -18.15 2.57
C MET A 3 10.07 -18.63 1.27
N SER A 4 10.83 -19.06 0.26
CA SER A 4 10.33 -19.29 -1.10
C SER A 4 9.35 -20.46 -1.23
N SER A 5 9.30 -21.36 -0.24
CA SER A 5 8.48 -22.59 -0.28
C SER A 5 7.42 -22.67 0.83
N ARG A 6 7.24 -21.62 1.64
CA ARG A 6 6.34 -21.66 2.80
C ARG A 6 4.92 -21.25 2.42
N GLU A 7 3.94 -22.10 2.76
CA GLU A 7 2.53 -21.80 2.54
C GLU A 7 1.90 -21.14 3.76
N ILE A 8 1.12 -20.08 3.54
CA ILE A 8 0.31 -19.40 4.56
C ILE A 8 -1.16 -19.72 4.27
N ARG A 9 -1.87 -20.28 5.25
CA ARG A 9 -3.31 -20.58 5.13
C ARG A 9 -4.14 -19.42 5.61
N MET A 10 -5.16 -19.06 4.83
CA MET A 10 -6.12 -18.00 5.15
C MET A 10 -7.54 -18.46 4.84
N PRO A 11 -8.55 -17.95 5.57
CA PRO A 11 -9.94 -18.16 5.18
C PRO A 11 -10.18 -17.63 3.77
N LEU A 12 -10.69 -18.48 2.88
CA LEU A 12 -10.91 -18.12 1.47
C LEU A 12 -11.77 -16.85 1.32
N GLY A 13 -12.80 -16.70 2.16
CA GLY A 13 -13.66 -15.51 2.12
C GLY A 13 -12.93 -14.21 2.46
N GLU A 14 -11.95 -14.26 3.37
CA GLU A 14 -11.18 -13.07 3.75
C GLU A 14 -10.23 -12.64 2.64
N ILE A 15 -9.49 -13.59 2.07
CA ILE A 15 -8.56 -13.29 0.97
C ILE A 15 -9.30 -12.90 -0.31
N VAL A 16 -10.48 -13.45 -0.57
CA VAL A 16 -11.34 -13.03 -1.70
C VAL A 16 -11.82 -11.59 -1.50
N ALA A 17 -12.22 -11.21 -0.28
CA ALA A 17 -12.61 -9.83 0.01
C ALA A 17 -11.44 -8.85 -0.18
N VAL A 18 -10.23 -9.23 0.26
CA VAL A 18 -9.02 -8.44 0.00
C VAL A 18 -8.75 -8.30 -1.49
N LEU A 19 -8.85 -9.40 -2.25
CA LEU A 19 -8.64 -9.38 -3.69
C LEU A 19 -9.65 -8.47 -4.42
N GLN A 20 -10.92 -8.49 -3.99
CA GLN A 20 -11.96 -7.60 -4.53
C GLN A 20 -11.64 -6.12 -4.27
N ASP A 21 -11.25 -5.79 -3.04
CA ASP A 21 -10.83 -4.43 -2.67
C ASP A 21 -9.66 -3.97 -3.53
N LEU A 22 -8.60 -4.79 -3.62
CA LEU A 22 -7.40 -4.46 -4.42
C LEU A 22 -7.72 -4.30 -5.90
N ASN A 23 -8.52 -5.19 -6.49
CA ASN A 23 -8.90 -5.10 -7.90
C ASN A 23 -9.67 -3.81 -8.19
N GLU A 24 -10.61 -3.44 -7.32
CA GLU A 24 -11.37 -2.20 -7.47
C GLU A 24 -10.45 -0.96 -7.45
N PHE A 25 -9.46 -0.94 -6.56
CA PHE A 25 -8.51 0.15 -6.48
C PHE A 25 -7.61 0.22 -7.72
N VAL A 26 -7.07 -0.91 -8.17
CA VAL A 26 -6.22 -0.95 -9.37
C VAL A 26 -6.99 -0.45 -10.60
N VAL A 27 -8.20 -0.96 -10.84
CA VAL A 27 -9.02 -0.56 -12.00
C VAL A 27 -9.41 0.92 -11.92
N SER A 28 -9.79 1.40 -10.74
CA SER A 28 -10.21 2.79 -10.57
C SER A 28 -9.04 3.75 -10.74
N LEU A 29 -7.89 3.45 -10.14
CA LEU A 29 -6.68 4.28 -10.24
C LEU A 29 -6.12 4.30 -11.67
N ASP A 30 -6.11 3.17 -12.37
CA ASP A 30 -5.71 3.11 -13.79
C ASP A 30 -6.60 4.02 -14.66
N ARG A 31 -7.92 3.91 -14.51
CA ARG A 31 -8.87 4.72 -15.27
C ARG A 31 -8.77 6.21 -14.90
N LEU A 32 -8.57 6.53 -13.63
CA LEU A 32 -8.39 7.91 -13.18
C LEU A 32 -7.08 8.49 -13.70
N GLY A 33 -5.97 7.74 -13.64
CA GLY A 33 -4.69 8.15 -14.20
C GLY A 33 -4.75 8.39 -15.71
N SER A 34 -5.42 7.50 -16.45
CA SER A 34 -5.68 7.69 -17.88
C SER A 34 -6.48 8.97 -18.15
N ARG A 35 -7.52 9.24 -17.36
CA ARG A 35 -8.32 10.47 -17.48
C ARG A 35 -7.55 11.73 -17.13
N GLN A 36 -6.66 11.69 -16.13
CA GLN A 36 -5.76 12.79 -15.80
C GLN A 36 -4.80 13.08 -16.95
N ALA A 37 -4.18 12.04 -17.54
CA ALA A 37 -3.31 12.18 -18.71
C ALA A 37 -4.06 12.76 -19.93
N ALA A 38 -5.35 12.44 -20.08
CA ALA A 38 -6.21 13.00 -21.12
C ALA A 38 -6.80 14.40 -20.78
N GLY A 39 -6.51 14.96 -19.59
CA GLY A 39 -7.05 16.25 -19.15
C GLY A 39 -8.54 16.25 -18.81
N THR A 40 -9.13 15.08 -18.55
CA THR A 40 -10.57 14.87 -18.27
C THR A 40 -10.88 14.53 -16.80
N ALA A 41 -9.84 14.51 -15.96
CA ALA A 41 -9.93 14.42 -14.51
C ALA A 41 -8.79 15.25 -13.90
N ASP A 42 -9.03 15.83 -12.74
CA ASP A 42 -8.05 16.59 -11.97
C ASP A 42 -7.61 15.82 -10.72
N GLU A 43 -6.65 16.36 -9.97
CA GLU A 43 -6.19 15.79 -8.70
C GLU A 43 -7.33 15.63 -7.68
N HIS A 44 -8.29 16.56 -7.67
CA HIS A 44 -9.45 16.51 -6.79
C HIS A 44 -10.29 15.24 -7.03
N THR A 45 -10.40 14.79 -8.28
CA THR A 45 -11.12 13.57 -8.63
C THR A 45 -10.51 12.32 -7.99
N VAL A 46 -9.18 12.26 -7.87
CA VAL A 46 -8.47 11.14 -7.22
C VAL A 46 -8.68 11.19 -5.70
N VAL A 47 -8.53 12.38 -5.09
CA VAL A 47 -8.78 12.56 -3.65
C VAL A 47 -10.21 12.17 -3.29
N LYS A 48 -11.19 12.55 -4.13
CA LYS A 48 -12.59 12.17 -3.94
C LYS A 48 -12.79 10.66 -4.03
N PHE A 49 -12.15 9.98 -4.97
CA PHE A 49 -12.19 8.52 -5.02
C PHE A 49 -11.66 7.90 -3.72
N ILE A 50 -10.51 8.36 -3.22
CA ILE A 50 -9.91 7.85 -1.97
C ILE A 50 -10.87 8.03 -0.78
N ALA A 51 -11.50 9.20 -0.68
CA ALA A 51 -12.40 9.53 0.41
C ALA A 51 -13.75 8.81 0.31
N ASP A 52 -14.46 8.94 -0.82
CA ASP A 52 -15.81 8.41 -1.01
C ASP A 52 -15.86 6.87 -0.96
N TRP A 53 -14.75 6.22 -1.34
CA TRP A 53 -14.64 4.75 -1.37
C TRP A 53 -13.89 4.16 -0.17
N ASP A 54 -13.55 4.98 0.82
CA ASP A 54 -12.86 4.55 2.04
C ASP A 54 -11.59 3.73 1.77
N VAL A 55 -10.82 4.12 0.75
CA VAL A 55 -9.70 3.33 0.22
C VAL A 55 -8.67 3.04 1.33
N ALA A 56 -8.32 4.05 2.14
CA ALA A 56 -7.38 3.89 3.24
C ALA A 56 -7.85 2.86 4.29
N ARG A 57 -9.14 2.90 4.66
CA ARG A 57 -9.73 1.97 5.64
C ARG A 57 -9.75 0.54 5.12
N ARG A 58 -10.07 0.35 3.84
CA ARG A 58 -10.09 -0.97 3.18
C ARG A 58 -8.68 -1.54 3.00
N LEU A 59 -7.70 -0.72 2.65
CA LEU A 59 -6.29 -1.12 2.63
C LEU A 59 -5.77 -1.47 4.03
N ALA A 60 -6.13 -0.70 5.05
CA ALA A 60 -5.78 -1.02 6.44
C ALA A 60 -6.38 -2.37 6.89
N ARG A 61 -7.64 -2.65 6.50
CA ARG A 61 -8.27 -3.96 6.71
C ARG A 61 -7.51 -5.08 5.99
N ALA A 62 -7.17 -4.88 4.71
CA ALA A 62 -6.43 -5.86 3.94
C ALA A 62 -5.08 -6.18 4.58
N ARG A 63 -4.32 -5.15 4.97
CA ARG A 63 -3.06 -5.31 5.71
C ARG A 63 -3.28 -6.11 6.99
N HIS A 64 -4.28 -5.76 7.78
CA HIS A 64 -4.57 -6.46 9.04
C HIS A 64 -4.89 -7.94 8.84
N VAL A 65 -5.74 -8.28 7.87
CA VAL A 65 -6.11 -9.67 7.55
C VAL A 65 -4.87 -10.49 7.18
N ILE A 66 -3.96 -9.91 6.39
CA ILE A 66 -2.71 -10.59 6.00
C ILE A 66 -1.77 -10.72 7.21
N SER A 67 -1.55 -9.64 7.97
CA SER A 67 -0.67 -9.66 9.16
C SER A 67 -1.13 -10.70 10.19
N VAL A 68 -2.42 -10.77 10.50
CA VAL A 68 -2.96 -11.76 11.46
C VAL A 68 -2.69 -13.19 10.98
N ALA A 69 -2.81 -13.47 9.68
CA ALA A 69 -2.54 -14.79 9.14
C ALA A 69 -1.05 -15.17 9.22
N LEU A 70 -0.16 -14.18 9.04
CA LEU A 70 1.29 -14.35 9.18
C LEU A 70 1.66 -14.58 10.64
N ASP A 71 1.19 -13.72 11.55
CA ASP A 71 1.43 -13.80 13.00
C ASP A 71 1.06 -15.18 13.57
N ALA A 72 -0.04 -15.76 13.08
CA ALA A 72 -0.54 -17.06 13.54
C ALA A 72 0.29 -18.26 13.06
N GLN A 73 1.12 -18.10 12.03
CA GLN A 73 1.77 -19.22 11.33
C GLN A 73 3.30 -19.12 11.23
N LEU A 74 3.84 -17.94 11.51
CA LEU A 74 5.27 -17.66 11.46
C LEU A 74 5.87 -17.54 12.86
N SER A 75 7.19 -17.67 12.93
CA SER A 75 7.93 -17.44 14.16
C SER A 75 7.98 -15.94 14.48
N GLU A 76 8.26 -15.58 15.74
CA GLU A 76 8.48 -14.18 16.13
C GLU A 76 9.61 -13.52 15.31
N GLU A 77 10.67 -14.27 15.00
CA GLU A 77 11.78 -13.80 14.17
C GLU A 77 11.33 -13.49 12.74
N ASP A 78 10.57 -14.41 12.12
CA ASP A 78 10.03 -14.22 10.76
C ASP A 78 9.07 -13.02 10.70
N ASN A 79 8.19 -12.85 11.70
CA ASN A 79 7.26 -11.72 11.76
C ASN A 79 7.99 -10.39 11.93
N ALA A 80 9.03 -10.35 12.78
CA ALA A 80 9.86 -9.17 12.96
C ALA A 80 10.60 -8.77 11.66
N GLU A 81 11.06 -9.75 10.87
CA GLU A 81 11.65 -9.50 9.55
C GLU A 81 10.62 -8.87 8.59
N ILE A 82 9.39 -9.39 8.57
CA ILE A 82 8.30 -8.85 7.73
C ILE A 82 7.89 -7.44 8.15
N ASP A 83 7.78 -7.18 9.45
CA ASP A 83 7.47 -5.83 9.96
C ASP A 83 8.56 -4.83 9.56
N ALA A 84 9.84 -5.20 9.69
CA ALA A 84 10.95 -4.36 9.25
C ALA A 84 10.94 -4.07 7.74
N LEU A 85 10.43 -4.99 6.91
CA LEU A 85 10.21 -4.75 5.48
C LEU A 85 9.04 -3.80 5.24
N CYS A 86 7.95 -3.92 6.01
CA CYS A 86 6.79 -3.04 5.88
C CYS A 86 7.08 -1.59 6.33
N ASP A 87 7.92 -1.42 7.35
CA ASP A 87 8.33 -0.12 7.87
C ASP A 87 9.21 0.69 6.90
N GLN A 88 9.80 0.03 5.89
CA GLN A 88 10.52 0.69 4.79
C GLN A 88 9.60 1.34 3.75
N GLY A 89 8.29 1.42 4.03
CA GLY A 89 7.31 2.05 3.16
C GLY A 89 7.72 3.48 2.76
N HIS A 90 7.63 3.77 1.46
CA HIS A 90 7.94 5.09 0.92
C HIS A 90 6.79 6.07 1.18
N PHE A 91 7.05 7.13 1.95
CA PHE A 91 6.12 8.25 2.08
C PHE A 91 6.31 9.25 0.94
N TYR A 92 5.27 9.48 0.14
CA TYR A 92 5.32 10.47 -0.94
C TYR A 92 5.04 11.88 -0.39
N GLY A 93 5.95 12.84 -0.61
CA GLY A 93 5.76 14.25 -0.22
C GLY A 93 6.86 14.89 0.64
N THR A 94 7.98 14.19 0.91
CA THR A 94 9.10 14.70 1.75
C THR A 94 10.29 15.27 0.99
N ASP A 95 10.31 15.26 -0.35
CA ASP A 95 11.45 15.73 -1.17
C ASP A 95 11.66 17.27 -1.16
N GLY A 96 10.95 18.01 -0.31
CA GLY A 96 11.12 19.46 -0.17
C GLY A 96 12.03 19.91 0.98
N ALA A 97 12.50 19.02 1.86
CA ALA A 97 13.04 19.45 3.16
C ALA A 97 14.42 18.90 3.54
N THR A 98 15.27 18.47 2.61
CA THR A 98 16.72 18.34 2.90
C THR A 98 17.52 18.24 1.60
N SER A 99 17.87 19.38 1.02
CA SER A 99 19.15 19.52 0.34
C SER A 99 19.89 20.64 1.07
N PRO A 100 21.01 20.39 1.76
CA PRO A 100 21.86 21.49 2.15
C PRO A 100 22.37 22.11 0.86
N SER A 101 21.87 23.31 0.56
CA SER A 101 22.47 24.18 -0.45
C SER A 101 23.91 24.37 -0.02
N THR A 102 24.83 23.70 -0.72
CA THR A 102 26.25 24.02 -0.64
C THR A 102 26.38 25.43 -1.21
N ASP A 103 26.34 26.40 -0.32
CA ASP A 103 26.59 27.80 -0.58
C ASP A 103 28.06 27.93 -1.05
N GLN A 104 28.25 27.88 -2.37
CA GLN A 104 29.45 28.42 -3.00
C GLN A 104 29.16 29.89 -3.29
N SER A 105 29.76 30.79 -2.51
CA SER A 105 30.54 31.95 -2.97
C SER A 105 30.72 32.98 -1.85
N GLY A 106 31.99 33.34 -1.58
CA GLY A 106 32.42 34.41 -0.68
C GLY A 106 33.90 34.31 -0.38
#